data_AF-A0A9N8KRC0-F1
#
_entry.id   AF-A0A9N8KRC0-F1
#
_cell.length_a   1.000
_cell.length_b   1.000
_cell.length_c   1.000
_cell.angle_alpha   90.00
_cell.angle_beta   90.00
_cell.angle_gamma   90.00
#
_symmetry.space_group_name_H-M   'P 1'
#
loop_
_entity.id
_entity.type
_entity.pdbx_description
1 polymer ?
#
loop_
_entity_poly.entity_id
_entity_poly.type
_entity_poly.pdbx_seq_one_letter_code
_entity_poly.pdbx_strand_id
1 'polypeptide(L)'
;MLQLNKLVLVFILALKLAGSYVPEKVIVTVYYESQCPDSRRFVEGQLLPTIKLLHEYITLKLVPFGKAKSIRHGNGGFKCQHGPTECTGNIVQSCALDLMQERSDLEKVSYVECEMQTEAGTRRDMRCVTRAGLSGREVLQCVDSTAGLILQLDHEYQTKLIRPSFIPTITINRVFDQNVQNSAFQDLTGTVCSVLRNAAPCARYYNTLALDYVY
;
A
#
# COMPACT_ATOMS: atom_id res chain seq x y z
N MET A 1 17.54 -17.30 58.93
CA MET A 1 18.17 -16.95 57.64
C MET A 1 17.50 -17.73 56.51
N LEU A 2 16.37 -17.25 55.95
CA LEU A 2 15.68 -17.97 54.85
C LEU A 2 14.57 -17.16 54.16
N GLN A 3 14.79 -15.92 53.71
CA GLN A 3 13.76 -15.20 52.93
C GLN A 3 14.25 -14.26 51.81
N LEU A 4 15.51 -14.31 51.35
CA LEU A 4 15.93 -13.50 50.18
C LEU A 4 15.74 -14.23 48.83
N ASN A 5 15.86 -15.56 48.78
CA ASN A 5 15.93 -16.28 47.50
C ASN A 5 14.58 -16.43 46.78
N LYS A 6 13.44 -16.31 47.47
CA LYS A 6 12.11 -16.43 46.85
C LYS A 6 11.67 -15.14 46.14
N LEU A 7 12.04 -13.96 46.66
CA LEU A 7 11.70 -12.68 46.02
C LEU A 7 12.42 -12.48 44.68
N VAL A 8 13.70 -12.88 44.60
CA VAL A 8 14.51 -12.76 43.37
C VAL A 8 13.93 -13.63 42.25
N LEU A 9 13.47 -14.84 42.57
CA LEU A 9 12.83 -15.76 41.61
C LEU A 9 11.49 -15.24 41.08
N VAL A 10 10.69 -14.56 41.90
CA VAL A 10 9.43 -13.93 41.46
C VAL A 10 9.70 -12.74 40.54
N PHE A 11 10.74 -11.95 40.81
CA PHE A 11 11.14 -10.83 39.94
C PHE A 11 11.64 -11.29 38.57
N ILE A 12 12.43 -12.37 38.52
CA ILE A 12 12.95 -12.93 37.25
C ILE A 12 11.83 -13.54 36.39
N LEU A 13 10.77 -14.09 37.01
CA LEU A 13 9.60 -14.58 36.26
C LEU A 13 8.74 -13.44 35.69
N ALA A 14 8.60 -12.32 36.42
CA ALA A 14 7.83 -11.16 35.96
C ALA A 14 8.48 -10.46 34.75
N LEU A 15 9.82 -10.43 34.66
CA LEU A 15 10.53 -9.88 33.50
C LEU A 15 10.38 -10.71 32.22
N LYS A 16 10.06 -12.02 32.31
CA LYS A 16 9.87 -12.87 31.14
C LYS A 16 8.48 -12.79 30.50
N LEU A 17 7.53 -12.10 31.13
CA LEU A 17 6.17 -11.90 30.60
C LEU A 17 5.97 -10.54 29.91
N ALA A 18 7.00 -9.70 29.86
CA ALA A 18 7.05 -8.58 28.93
C ALA A 18 7.40 -9.11 27.52
N GLY A 19 6.53 -9.96 26.96
CA GLY A 19 6.54 -10.19 25.53
C GLY A 19 6.36 -8.83 24.86
N SER A 20 7.27 -8.45 23.97
CA SER A 20 7.18 -7.21 23.20
C SER A 20 5.79 -7.15 22.57
N TYR A 21 4.90 -6.30 23.10
CA TYR A 21 3.63 -6.03 22.47
C TYR A 21 3.94 -5.32 21.16
N VAL A 22 3.96 -6.09 20.06
CA VAL A 22 3.98 -5.51 18.72
C VAL A 22 2.56 -5.03 18.48
N PRO A 23 2.31 -3.72 18.43
CA PRO A 23 0.97 -3.22 18.14
C PRO A 23 0.54 -3.78 16.78
N GLU A 24 -0.68 -4.29 16.69
CA GLU A 24 -1.24 -4.72 15.41
C GLU A 24 -1.25 -3.53 14.44
N LYS A 25 -0.56 -3.68 13.30
CA LYS A 25 -0.47 -2.63 12.29
C LYS A 25 -1.82 -2.47 11.59
N VAL A 26 -2.18 -1.23 11.26
CA VAL A 26 -3.36 -0.94 10.44
C VAL A 26 -3.08 -1.35 9.00
N ILE A 27 -3.97 -2.14 8.41
CA ILE A 27 -3.85 -2.54 7.01
C ILE A 27 -4.47 -1.44 6.15
N VAL A 28 -3.65 -0.79 5.33
CA VAL A 28 -4.12 0.17 4.32
C VAL A 28 -3.98 -0.50 2.96
N THR A 29 -5.08 -0.64 2.22
CA THR A 29 -5.04 -1.14 0.84
C THR A 29 -5.48 -0.05 -0.12
N VAL A 30 -4.68 0.20 -1.16
CA VAL A 30 -4.96 1.19 -2.20
C VAL A 30 -5.16 0.49 -3.54
N TYR A 31 -6.34 0.68 -4.12
CA TYR A 31 -6.76 0.18 -5.42
C TYR A 31 -6.63 1.32 -6.43
N TYR A 32 -5.79 1.17 -7.46
CA TYR A 32 -5.43 2.26 -8.36
C TYR A 32 -5.15 1.79 -9.79
N GLU A 33 -4.97 2.73 -10.73
CA GLU A 33 -4.65 2.46 -12.15
C GLU A 33 -3.40 3.23 -12.56
N SER A 34 -2.53 2.59 -13.35
CA SER A 34 -1.22 3.15 -13.70
C SER A 34 -1.27 4.46 -14.50
N GLN A 35 -2.37 4.74 -15.22
CA GLN A 35 -2.56 5.96 -16.03
C GLN A 35 -3.66 6.88 -15.49
N CYS A 36 -4.26 6.58 -14.33
CA CYS A 36 -5.30 7.43 -13.77
C CYS A 36 -4.68 8.68 -13.11
N PRO A 37 -5.03 9.90 -13.56
CA PRO A 37 -4.46 11.13 -12.99
C PRO A 37 -4.77 11.32 -11.50
N ASP A 38 -5.96 10.92 -11.04
CA ASP A 38 -6.33 11.01 -9.63
C ASP A 38 -5.57 9.99 -8.77
N SER A 39 -5.27 8.81 -9.32
CA SER A 39 -4.40 7.83 -8.68
C SER A 39 -2.99 8.38 -8.49
N ARG A 40 -2.44 9.05 -9.52
CA ARG A 40 -1.12 9.68 -9.44
C ARG A 40 -1.08 10.75 -8.34
N ARG A 41 -2.05 11.67 -8.35
CA ARG A 41 -2.15 12.75 -7.36
C ARG A 41 -2.27 12.20 -5.94
N PHE A 42 -3.07 11.15 -5.75
CA PHE A 42 -3.21 10.52 -4.44
C PHE A 42 -1.92 9.83 -3.98
N VAL A 43 -1.24 9.09 -4.87
CA VAL A 43 0.03 8.43 -4.52
C VAL A 43 1.07 9.45 -4.08
N GLU A 44 1.22 10.55 -4.83
CA GLU A 44 2.19 11.61 -4.55
C GLU A 44 1.81 12.44 -3.32
N GLY A 45 0.57 12.94 -3.28
CA GLY A 45 0.14 13.94 -2.30
C GLY A 45 -0.37 13.36 -0.98
N GLN A 46 -0.84 12.11 -0.97
CA GLN A 46 -1.46 11.50 0.22
C GLN A 46 -0.70 10.26 0.69
N LEU A 47 -0.50 9.28 -0.20
CA LEU A 47 0.04 7.98 0.17
C LEU A 47 1.52 8.06 0.60
N LEU A 48 2.38 8.65 -0.24
CA LEU A 48 3.81 8.73 0.05
C LEU A 48 4.11 9.49 1.36
N PRO A 49 3.53 10.68 1.62
CA PRO A 49 3.70 11.36 2.90
C PRO A 49 3.19 10.54 4.09
N THR A 50 2.04 9.89 3.95
CA THR A 50 1.46 9.06 5.03
C THR A 50 2.37 7.89 5.37
N ILE A 51 2.88 7.16 4.37
CA ILE A 51 3.78 6.02 4.62
C ILE A 51 5.12 6.48 5.20
N LYS A 52 5.68 7.61 4.75
CA LYS A 52 6.87 8.19 5.38
C LYS A 52 6.66 8.42 6.89
N LEU A 53 5.51 8.94 7.27
CA LEU A 53 5.19 9.23 8.67
C LEU A 53 4.81 7.99 9.49
N LEU A 54 4.10 7.02 8.90
CA LEU A 54 3.40 5.96 9.62
C LEU A 54 3.81 4.52 9.24
N HIS A 55 4.90 4.31 8.48
CA HIS A 55 5.34 2.97 8.05
C HIS A 55 5.53 1.94 9.18
N GLU A 56 5.87 2.38 10.40
CA GLU A 56 5.96 1.48 11.56
C GLU A 56 4.60 0.96 12.05
N TYR A 57 3.51 1.66 11.71
CA TYR A 57 2.15 1.38 12.16
C TYR A 57 1.23 0.86 11.04
N ILE A 58 1.69 0.88 9.79
CA ILE A 58 0.91 0.49 8.61
C ILE A 58 1.49 -0.80 8.01
N THR A 59 0.58 -1.66 7.56
CA THR A 59 0.87 -2.66 6.53
C THR A 59 0.18 -2.23 5.24
N LEU A 60 0.97 -1.82 4.25
CA LEU A 60 0.47 -1.35 2.97
C LEU A 60 0.23 -2.51 1.99
N LYS A 61 -0.89 -2.43 1.29
CA LYS A 61 -1.18 -3.23 0.10
C LYS A 61 -1.50 -2.32 -1.08
N LEU A 62 -0.92 -2.65 -2.24
CA LEU A 62 -1.03 -1.87 -3.47
C LEU A 62 -1.63 -2.78 -4.54
N VAL A 63 -2.75 -2.35 -5.14
CA VAL A 63 -3.52 -3.13 -6.10
C VAL A 63 -3.64 -2.33 -7.41
N PRO A 64 -2.61 -2.36 -8.29
CA PRO A 64 -2.68 -1.75 -9.62
C PRO A 64 -3.56 -2.59 -10.56
N PHE A 65 -4.80 -2.15 -10.72
CA PHE A 65 -5.82 -2.79 -11.57
C PHE A 65 -7.00 -1.87 -11.84
N GLY A 66 -7.51 -1.24 -10.77
CA GLY A 66 -8.66 -0.33 -10.78
C GLY A 66 -9.89 -0.89 -11.49
N LYS A 67 -10.37 -0.19 -12.51
CA LYS A 67 -11.60 -0.55 -13.25
C LYS A 67 -11.34 -1.45 -14.47
N ALA A 68 -10.14 -2.01 -14.59
CA ALA A 68 -9.85 -3.03 -15.59
C ALA A 68 -10.77 -4.25 -15.44
N LYS A 69 -10.86 -5.06 -16.51
CA LYS A 69 -11.62 -6.32 -16.50
C LYS A 69 -10.88 -7.37 -17.30
N SER A 70 -10.87 -8.61 -16.83
CA SER A 70 -10.34 -9.72 -17.61
C SER A 70 -11.27 -10.04 -18.80
N ILE A 71 -10.66 -10.40 -19.93
CA ILE A 71 -11.37 -10.86 -21.12
C ILE A 71 -11.31 -12.39 -21.12
N ARG A 72 -12.48 -13.06 -21.19
CA ARG A 72 -12.57 -14.53 -21.19
C ARG A 72 -11.75 -15.16 -20.05
N HIS A 73 -11.95 -14.67 -18.83
CA HIS A 73 -11.21 -15.10 -17.63
C HIS A 73 -9.68 -15.01 -17.77
N GLY A 74 -9.20 -14.01 -18.51
CA GLY A 74 -7.78 -13.74 -18.68
C GLY A 74 -7.17 -14.30 -19.97
N ASN A 75 -7.84 -15.24 -20.64
CA ASN A 75 -7.36 -15.81 -21.90
C ASN A 75 -7.26 -14.78 -23.03
N GLY A 76 -8.01 -13.69 -22.95
CA GLY A 76 -7.92 -12.55 -23.87
C GLY A 76 -7.14 -11.37 -23.33
N GLY A 77 -6.42 -11.52 -22.22
CA GLY A 77 -5.80 -10.42 -21.48
C GLY A 77 -6.82 -9.56 -20.72
N PHE A 78 -6.54 -8.26 -20.61
CA PHE A 78 -7.32 -7.31 -19.83
C PHE A 78 -7.78 -6.13 -20.67
N LYS A 79 -8.95 -5.59 -20.35
CA LYS A 79 -9.47 -4.33 -20.88
C LYS A 79 -9.40 -3.27 -19.79
N CYS A 80 -8.61 -2.23 -20.03
CA CYS A 80 -8.39 -1.11 -19.10
C CYS A 80 -9.09 0.18 -19.59
N GLN A 81 -9.28 1.16 -18.69
CA GLN A 81 -10.05 2.36 -19.02
C GLN A 81 -9.31 3.28 -19.99
N HIS A 82 -8.00 3.43 -19.79
CA HIS A 82 -7.12 4.28 -20.60
C HIS A 82 -6.39 3.46 -21.69
N GLY A 83 -6.94 2.30 -22.08
CA GLY A 83 -6.45 1.47 -23.17
C GLY A 83 -5.33 0.49 -22.79
N PRO A 84 -4.75 -0.21 -23.79
CA PRO A 84 -3.84 -1.34 -23.55
C PRO A 84 -2.56 -0.97 -22.78
N THR A 85 -2.04 0.25 -22.93
CA THR A 85 -0.83 0.70 -22.23
C THR A 85 -1.04 0.83 -20.72
N GLU A 86 -2.27 1.09 -20.26
CA GLU A 86 -2.60 1.06 -18.82
C GLU A 86 -2.52 -0.38 -18.32
N CYS A 87 -3.05 -1.34 -19.08
CA CYS A 87 -2.95 -2.75 -18.70
C CYS A 87 -1.47 -3.18 -18.60
N THR A 88 -0.63 -2.77 -19.54
CA THR A 88 0.82 -3.01 -19.46
C THR A 88 1.41 -2.40 -18.20
N GLY A 89 1.09 -1.14 -17.89
CA GLY A 89 1.56 -0.47 -16.68
C GLY A 89 1.10 -1.16 -15.40
N ASN A 90 -0.17 -1.58 -15.31
CA ASN A 90 -0.72 -2.33 -14.19
C ASN A 90 0.00 -3.67 -13.98
N ILE A 91 0.27 -4.42 -15.06
CA ILE A 91 1.00 -5.69 -14.99
C ILE A 91 2.46 -5.47 -14.56
N VAL A 92 3.16 -4.49 -15.13
CA VAL A 92 4.55 -4.17 -14.75
C VAL A 92 4.63 -3.84 -13.25
N GLN A 93 3.75 -2.97 -12.76
CA GLN A 93 3.72 -2.62 -11.34
C GLN A 93 3.38 -3.82 -10.46
N SER A 94 2.43 -4.68 -10.87
CA SER A 94 2.11 -5.91 -10.12
C SER A 94 3.30 -6.85 -10.01
N CYS A 95 4.00 -7.09 -11.12
CA CYS A 95 5.18 -7.96 -11.16
C CYS A 95 6.33 -7.40 -10.32
N ALA A 96 6.58 -6.10 -10.36
CA ALA A 96 7.59 -5.48 -9.51
C ALA A 96 7.21 -5.57 -8.03
N LEU A 97 5.95 -5.28 -7.66
CA LEU A 97 5.47 -5.37 -6.29
C LEU A 97 5.52 -6.81 -5.73
N ASP A 98 5.31 -7.82 -6.58
CA ASP A 98 5.47 -9.23 -6.21
C ASP A 98 6.93 -9.58 -5.86
N LEU A 99 7.91 -9.01 -6.56
CA LEU A 99 9.32 -9.14 -6.21
C LEU A 99 9.73 -8.30 -4.98
N MET A 100 8.86 -7.39 -4.52
CA MET A 100 9.10 -6.51 -3.39
C MET A 100 8.44 -6.98 -2.09
N GLN A 101 7.94 -8.22 -1.99
CA GLN A 101 7.20 -8.70 -0.79
C GLN A 101 7.94 -8.39 0.53
N GLU A 102 9.24 -8.68 0.59
CA GLU A 102 10.11 -8.47 1.75
C GLU A 102 10.67 -7.03 1.88
N ARG A 103 10.31 -6.11 0.97
CA ARG A 103 10.71 -4.71 1.02
C ARG A 103 9.80 -3.90 1.91
N SER A 104 10.34 -2.79 2.43
CA SER A 104 9.55 -1.85 3.23
C SER A 104 8.43 -1.21 2.42
N ASP A 105 7.36 -0.81 3.11
CA ASP A 105 6.24 -0.11 2.48
C ASP A 105 6.68 1.24 1.86
N LEU A 106 7.70 1.88 2.44
CA LEU A 106 8.28 3.09 1.89
C LEU A 106 9.00 2.84 0.55
N GLU A 107 9.76 1.74 0.42
CA GLU A 107 10.35 1.33 -0.87
C GLU A 107 9.26 1.04 -1.90
N LYS A 108 8.21 0.31 -1.52
CA LYS A 108 7.07 -0.02 -2.41
C LYS A 108 6.36 1.22 -2.93
N VAL A 109 6.02 2.18 -2.07
CA VAL A 109 5.38 3.43 -2.50
C VAL A 109 6.31 4.30 -3.32
N SER A 110 7.60 4.34 -3.00
CA SER A 110 8.58 5.12 -3.78
C SER A 110 8.71 4.56 -5.21
N TYR A 111 8.64 3.23 -5.37
CA TYR A 111 8.58 2.59 -6.68
C TYR A 111 7.30 2.98 -7.45
N VAL A 112 6.14 2.85 -6.82
CA VAL A 112 4.86 3.20 -7.45
C VAL A 112 4.79 4.69 -7.79
N GLU A 113 5.29 5.57 -6.94
CA GLU A 113 5.35 7.01 -7.22
C GLU A 113 6.19 7.29 -8.48
N CYS A 114 7.37 6.67 -8.62
CA CYS A 114 8.18 6.77 -9.84
C CYS A 114 7.42 6.33 -11.09
N GLU A 115 6.74 5.18 -11.01
CA GLU A 115 5.96 4.63 -12.13
C GLU A 115 4.79 5.53 -12.51
N MET A 116 4.09 6.08 -11.52
CA MET A 116 2.95 6.99 -11.75
C MET A 116 3.41 8.33 -12.32
N GLN A 117 4.56 8.87 -11.89
CA GLN A 117 5.11 10.12 -12.40
C GLN A 117 5.62 10.01 -13.85
N THR A 118 6.30 8.91 -14.15
CA THR A 118 7.01 8.75 -15.43
C THR A 118 6.22 7.95 -16.46
N GLU A 119 5.20 7.22 -16.03
CA GLU A 119 4.47 6.22 -16.80
C GLU A 119 5.41 5.17 -17.44
N ALA A 120 6.58 4.91 -16.86
CA ALA A 120 7.61 4.06 -17.44
C ALA A 120 7.09 2.66 -17.82
N GLY A 121 6.41 1.98 -16.88
CA GLY A 121 5.85 0.66 -17.10
C GLY A 121 4.81 0.60 -18.23
N THR A 122 4.08 1.69 -18.50
CA THR A 122 3.09 1.75 -19.60
C THR A 122 3.72 1.56 -20.98
N ARG A 123 5.02 1.84 -21.09
CA ARG A 123 5.85 1.73 -22.30
C ARG A 123 6.86 0.58 -22.19
N ARG A 124 6.70 -0.31 -21.19
CA ARG A 124 7.66 -1.37 -20.83
C ARG A 124 9.08 -0.84 -20.55
N ASP A 125 9.19 0.42 -20.13
CA ASP A 125 10.45 1.01 -19.71
C ASP A 125 10.74 0.63 -18.25
N MET A 126 11.88 -0.01 -18.00
CA MET A 126 12.25 -0.55 -16.68
C MET A 126 13.02 0.45 -15.81
N ARG A 127 13.08 1.75 -16.16
CA ARG A 127 13.84 2.73 -15.36
C ARG A 127 13.44 2.79 -13.88
N CYS A 128 12.14 2.73 -13.57
CA CYS A 128 11.66 2.77 -12.18
C CYS A 128 11.89 1.44 -11.46
N VAL A 129 11.77 0.32 -12.18
CA VAL A 129 12.15 -1.01 -11.69
C VAL A 129 13.64 -1.05 -11.29
N THR A 130 14.52 -0.61 -12.18
CA THR A 130 15.97 -0.52 -11.91
C THR A 130 16.28 0.45 -10.78
N ARG A 131 15.60 1.60 -10.72
CA ARG A 131 15.75 2.58 -9.64
C ARG A 131 15.33 2.00 -8.27
N ALA A 132 14.36 1.11 -8.25
CA ALA A 132 13.96 0.36 -7.05
C ALA A 132 14.91 -0.79 -6.70
N GLY A 133 16.00 -0.98 -7.45
CA GLY A 133 16.98 -2.04 -7.22
C GLY A 133 16.52 -3.43 -7.65
N LEU A 134 15.50 -3.52 -8.49
CA LEU A 134 14.99 -4.77 -9.05
C LEU A 134 15.60 -5.05 -10.44
N SER A 135 15.59 -6.32 -10.84
CA SER A 135 15.98 -6.73 -12.18
C SER A 135 14.84 -6.47 -13.17
N GLY A 136 15.07 -5.55 -14.12
CA GLY A 136 14.13 -5.34 -15.23
C GLY A 136 13.84 -6.62 -16.03
N ARG A 137 14.82 -7.53 -16.13
CA ARG A 137 14.63 -8.83 -16.79
C ARG A 137 13.65 -9.72 -16.04
N GLU A 138 13.74 -9.80 -14.72
CA GLU A 138 12.84 -10.63 -13.90
C GLU A 138 11.41 -10.08 -13.95
N VAL A 139 11.26 -8.75 -13.88
CA VAL A 139 9.94 -8.11 -14.05
C VAL A 139 9.36 -8.38 -15.43
N LEU A 140 10.13 -8.22 -16.51
CA LEU A 140 9.68 -8.53 -17.88
C LEU A 140 9.30 -10.00 -18.04
N GLN A 141 10.05 -10.92 -17.43
CA GLN A 141 9.72 -12.34 -17.43
C GLN A 141 8.38 -12.61 -16.73
N CYS A 142 8.11 -11.95 -15.60
CA CYS A 142 6.80 -12.03 -14.95
C CYS A 142 5.69 -11.48 -15.86
N VAL A 143 5.90 -10.31 -16.46
CA VAL A 143 4.93 -9.63 -17.36
C VAL A 143 4.54 -10.52 -18.54
N ASP A 144 5.51 -11.20 -19.15
CA ASP A 144 5.29 -12.04 -20.33
C ASP A 144 4.89 -13.49 -20.00
N SER A 145 4.72 -13.82 -18.72
CA SER A 145 4.38 -15.17 -18.26
C SER A 145 2.97 -15.26 -17.65
N THR A 146 2.54 -16.48 -17.34
CA THR A 146 1.31 -16.72 -16.58
C THR A 146 1.33 -16.06 -15.19
N ALA A 147 2.50 -15.74 -14.62
CA ALA A 147 2.59 -15.06 -13.33
C ALA A 147 1.93 -13.67 -13.38
N GLY A 148 2.25 -12.84 -14.38
CA GLY A 148 1.63 -11.52 -14.55
C GLY A 148 0.11 -11.60 -14.76
N LEU A 149 -0.36 -12.64 -15.49
CA LEU A 149 -1.77 -12.93 -15.65
C LEU A 149 -2.45 -13.25 -14.30
N ILE A 150 -1.86 -14.14 -13.50
CA ILE A 150 -2.40 -14.56 -12.20
C ILE A 150 -2.47 -13.37 -11.25
N LEU A 151 -1.43 -12.54 -11.19
CA LEU A 151 -1.40 -11.34 -10.34
C LEU A 151 -2.54 -10.38 -10.69
N GLN A 152 -2.77 -10.12 -11.98
CA GLN A 152 -3.88 -9.26 -12.39
C GLN A 152 -5.27 -9.89 -12.16
N LEU A 153 -5.42 -11.22 -12.29
CA LEU A 153 -6.67 -11.90 -11.94
C LEU A 153 -6.95 -11.85 -10.43
N ASP A 154 -5.92 -11.95 -9.59
CA ASP A 154 -6.05 -11.75 -8.15
C ASP A 154 -6.43 -10.30 -7.82
N HIS A 155 -5.77 -9.32 -8.44
CA HIS A 155 -6.16 -7.91 -8.28
C HIS A 155 -7.58 -7.63 -8.77
N GLU A 156 -8.03 -8.27 -9.85
CA GLU A 156 -9.43 -8.20 -10.30
C GLU A 156 -10.37 -8.74 -9.23
N TYR A 157 -10.06 -9.90 -8.66
CA TYR A 157 -10.85 -10.51 -7.60
C TYR A 157 -10.94 -9.59 -6.38
N GLN A 158 -9.81 -9.10 -5.88
CA GLN A 158 -9.75 -8.18 -4.74
C GLN A 158 -10.55 -6.91 -5.00
N THR A 159 -10.43 -6.33 -6.19
CA THR A 159 -11.16 -5.10 -6.55
C THR A 159 -12.67 -5.35 -6.70
N LYS A 160 -13.07 -6.53 -7.18
CA LYS A 160 -14.49 -6.93 -7.28
C LYS A 160 -15.16 -7.17 -5.93
N LEU A 161 -14.41 -7.50 -4.87
CA LEU A 161 -14.96 -7.65 -3.54
C LEU A 161 -15.51 -6.33 -2.98
N ILE A 162 -14.84 -5.22 -3.30
CA ILE A 162 -15.21 -3.89 -2.80
C ILE A 162 -16.02 -3.05 -3.81
N ARG A 163 -16.04 -3.43 -5.10
CA ARG A 163 -16.85 -2.81 -6.18
C ARG A 163 -16.76 -1.28 -6.20
N PRO A 164 -15.56 -0.70 -6.36
CA PRO A 164 -15.37 0.73 -6.23
C PRO A 164 -16.06 1.50 -7.36
N SER A 165 -16.75 2.59 -7.02
CA SER A 165 -17.34 3.53 -7.99
C SER A 165 -16.29 4.51 -8.55
N PHE A 166 -15.19 4.72 -7.84
CA PHE A 166 -14.12 5.68 -8.13
C PHE A 166 -12.74 5.05 -7.89
N ILE A 167 -11.70 5.57 -8.55
CA ILE A 167 -10.31 5.14 -8.38
C ILE A 167 -9.45 6.41 -8.25
N PRO A 168 -8.55 6.50 -7.25
CA PRO A 168 -8.17 5.46 -6.30
C PRO A 168 -9.22 5.19 -5.23
N THR A 169 -9.32 3.93 -4.80
CA THR A 169 -10.12 3.52 -3.63
C THR A 169 -9.20 2.98 -2.55
N ILE A 170 -9.51 3.31 -1.30
CA ILE A 170 -8.76 2.99 -0.11
C ILE A 170 -9.66 2.14 0.80
N THR A 171 -9.10 1.09 1.38
CA THR A 171 -9.74 0.37 2.49
C THR A 171 -8.83 0.39 3.70
N ILE A 172 -9.45 0.45 4.88
CA ILE A 172 -8.76 0.37 6.16
C ILE A 172 -9.18 -0.93 6.83
N ASN A 173 -8.21 -1.73 7.25
CA ASN A 173 -8.42 -3.07 7.81
C ASN A 173 -9.32 -3.96 6.94
N ARG A 174 -9.12 -3.87 5.61
CA ARG A 174 -9.84 -4.63 4.57
C ARG A 174 -11.35 -4.33 4.49
N VAL A 175 -11.82 -3.27 5.15
CA VAL A 175 -13.21 -2.83 5.11
C VAL A 175 -13.31 -1.61 4.19
N PHE A 176 -14.21 -1.70 3.21
CA PHE A 176 -14.63 -0.54 2.44
C PHE A 176 -15.80 0.16 3.14
N ASP A 177 -15.65 1.45 3.38
CA ASP A 177 -16.69 2.34 3.85
C ASP A 177 -16.59 3.65 3.05
N GLN A 178 -17.72 4.15 2.54
CA GLN A 178 -17.72 5.30 1.64
C GLN A 178 -17.28 6.60 2.34
N ASN A 179 -17.60 6.77 3.62
CA ASN A 179 -17.18 7.95 4.37
C ASN A 179 -15.67 7.88 4.65
N VAL A 180 -15.16 6.71 5.06
CA VAL A 180 -13.72 6.47 5.23
C VAL A 180 -12.98 6.70 3.92
N GLN A 181 -13.51 6.22 2.79
CA GLN A 181 -12.94 6.48 1.46
C GLN A 181 -12.86 7.99 1.16
N ASN A 182 -13.95 8.73 1.38
CA ASN A 182 -13.99 10.16 1.11
C ASN A 182 -12.98 10.93 1.98
N SER A 183 -12.90 10.60 3.27
CA SER A 183 -11.92 11.18 4.19
C SER A 183 -10.50 10.79 3.81
N ALA A 184 -10.23 9.51 3.54
CA ALA A 184 -8.90 9.01 3.19
C ALA A 184 -8.38 9.62 1.88
N PHE A 185 -9.26 9.85 0.91
CA PHE A 185 -8.87 10.47 -0.36
C PHE A 185 -8.45 11.94 -0.19
N GLN A 186 -9.04 12.65 0.77
CA GLN A 186 -8.71 14.05 1.07
C GLN A 186 -7.53 14.19 2.04
N ASP A 187 -7.53 13.38 3.09
CA ASP A 187 -6.53 13.34 4.15
C ASP A 187 -6.34 11.90 4.65
N LEU A 188 -5.42 11.19 4.01
CA LEU A 188 -5.11 9.81 4.36
C LEU A 188 -4.45 9.74 5.75
N THR A 189 -3.57 10.68 6.08
CA THR A 189 -2.83 10.67 7.35
C THR A 189 -3.78 10.84 8.52
N GLY A 190 -4.65 11.85 8.51
CA GLY A 190 -5.66 12.04 9.55
C GLY A 190 -6.64 10.87 9.63
N THR A 191 -7.06 10.33 8.48
CA THR A 191 -7.95 9.16 8.46
C THR A 191 -7.31 7.94 9.13
N VAL A 192 -6.06 7.60 8.81
CA VAL A 192 -5.35 6.50 9.48
C VAL A 192 -5.10 6.82 10.97
N CYS A 193 -4.76 8.06 11.29
CA CYS A 193 -4.55 8.51 12.67
C CYS A 193 -5.82 8.51 13.53
N SER A 194 -7.00 8.58 12.94
CA SER A 194 -8.27 8.41 13.65
C SER A 194 -8.44 6.99 14.23
N VAL A 195 -7.78 6.01 13.60
CA VAL A 195 -7.70 4.60 14.02
C VAL A 195 -6.50 4.39 14.95
N LEU A 196 -5.35 4.99 14.65
CA LEU A 196 -4.10 4.89 15.42
C LEU A 196 -4.03 5.91 16.59
N ARG A 197 -5.08 6.05 17.39
CA ARG A 197 -5.22 7.15 18.39
C ARG A 197 -4.05 7.29 19.37
N ASN A 198 -3.34 6.19 19.68
CA ASN A 198 -2.23 6.18 20.63
C ASN A 198 -0.84 6.24 19.97
N ALA A 199 -0.75 6.34 18.64
CA ALA A 199 0.52 6.46 17.94
C ALA A 199 1.10 7.87 18.09
N ALA A 200 2.32 7.98 18.61
CA ALA A 200 2.98 9.27 18.83
C ALA A 200 3.05 10.17 17.57
N PRO A 201 3.29 9.65 16.35
CA PRO A 201 3.24 10.48 15.13
C PRO A 201 1.87 11.11 14.87
N CYS A 202 0.77 10.44 15.26
CA CYS A 202 -0.58 10.95 15.06
C CYS A 202 -0.92 12.12 15.98
N ALA A 203 -0.45 12.10 17.23
CA ALA A 203 -0.59 13.25 18.13
C ALA A 203 0.13 14.49 17.55
N ARG A 204 1.32 14.31 16.98
CA ARG A 204 2.06 15.40 16.33
C ARG A 204 1.33 15.94 15.10
N TYR A 205 0.80 15.04 14.26
CA TYR A 205 0.02 15.42 13.08
C TYR A 205 -1.16 16.32 13.43
N TYR A 206 -1.97 15.95 14.43
CA TYR A 206 -3.10 16.77 14.88
C TYR A 206 -2.66 18.10 15.49
N ASN A 207 -1.54 18.13 16.22
CA ASN A 207 -0.99 19.38 16.74
C ASN A 207 -0.56 20.34 15.62
N THR A 208 0.04 19.83 14.54
CA THR A 208 0.40 20.65 13.37
C THR A 208 -0.84 21.23 12.70
N LEU A 209 -1.87 20.41 12.45
CA LEU A 209 -3.14 20.92 11.90
C LEU A 209 -3.74 22.02 12.79
N ALA A 210 -3.77 21.81 14.11
CA ALA A 210 -4.30 22.81 15.03
C ALA A 210 -3.52 24.15 14.97
N LEU A 211 -2.20 24.10 14.79
CA LEU A 211 -1.38 25.31 14.63
C LEU A 211 -1.70 26.05 13.33
N ASP A 212 -1.90 25.33 12.22
CA ASP A 212 -2.27 25.91 10.92
C ASP A 212 -3.66 26.58 10.93
N TYR A 213 -4.53 26.23 11.89
CA TYR A 213 -5.83 26.90 12.09
C TYR A 213 -5.77 28.11 13.02
N VAL A 214 -4.70 28.22 13.83
CA VAL A 214 -4.54 29.30 14.82
C VAL A 214 -3.72 30.47 14.27
N TYR A 215 -2.86 30.22 13.27
CA TYR A 215 -1.98 31.20 12.64
C TYR A 215 -2.28 31.36 11.16
#